data_AF-A0AAW0WF69-F1
#
_entry.id   AF-A0AAW0WF69-F1
#
_cell.length_a   1.000
_cell.length_b   1.000
_cell.length_c   1.000
_cell.angle_alpha   90.00
_cell.angle_beta   90.00
_cell.angle_gamma   90.00
#
_symmetry.space_group_name_H-M   'P 1'
#
loop_
_entity.id
_entity.type
_entity.pdbx_description
1 polymer ?
#
loop_
_entity_poly.entity_id
_entity_poly.type
_entity_poly.pdbx_seq_one_letter_code
_entity_poly.pdbx_strand_id
1 'polypeptide(L)'
;MARDGIILEQSYVQPICSPTRSALLSGRYPFTIGRQHSVLSPGEPKGLDLQLKLLPQALKESGYHTHAVGKWHLGFCSWDYTPTLRGFDTFYGYYTGSEDYFTHQRSRDLDSKMDSCNNVNYCYDLNNSTAGKTTGTRKQEWLDLRNNTTPDSSQDGVYSTYMFASYVEELLRSRSAEEPMFLYLPLQSVHAPLQVPDNYTTPYLYITDTNRRTYLGMVSAMDEAVGRVVAALKTTGHYDNSVIIFTSDNGGSEKHGGNNWPLRGHKATMWEGGTRGAAFLHSPLLPNPGTISHQLVHVTDWYKTLVGVAGGDTPTQTDGVDQWASFIGSEPPPRTHMVYNIDNTTDFQAGVRKGKYKLLVGPTGKGDWTPPPELRVSSDTAPLLSKQPFTKADLARHPLYDPVLLQTLPTDVDGLKDGSNELSPSEAGSQTGLKSSSQVFYVPQSKTKKRQLISAKSGSLDVEGINISRVDIAKISNIKYKNKHNQRTQGEWSTEDFKGGAADKIKTTSDEIWASDLQAAIQLLQQLANTNDTKIQLYNVEEDPEERVDLVSVHVDVVEELLQYLLEELQRYVPADIFPEVPEASPDNFDGVWSPGWC
;
A
#
# COMPACT_ATOMS: atom_id res chain seq x y z
N MET A 1 5.11 18.95 -8.88
CA MET A 1 4.34 17.81 -9.43
C MET A 1 2.96 17.69 -8.80
N ALA A 2 2.84 17.33 -7.50
CA ALA A 2 1.52 17.21 -6.86
C ALA A 2 0.67 18.49 -6.99
N ARG A 3 1.26 19.66 -6.71
CA ARG A 3 0.62 20.98 -6.88
C ARG A 3 0.15 21.28 -8.31
N ASP A 4 0.81 20.69 -9.31
CA ASP A 4 0.53 20.90 -10.74
C ASP A 4 -0.10 19.63 -11.35
N GLY A 5 -0.75 18.82 -10.52
CA GLY A 5 -1.38 17.55 -10.89
C GLY A 5 -2.71 17.37 -10.16
N ILE A 6 -3.09 16.13 -9.90
CA ILE A 6 -4.24 15.74 -9.10
C ILE A 6 -3.73 15.00 -7.86
N ILE A 7 -3.92 15.57 -6.68
CA ILE A 7 -3.66 14.87 -5.41
C ILE A 7 -4.77 13.84 -5.21
N LEU A 8 -4.41 12.58 -4.97
CA LEU A 8 -5.37 11.49 -4.80
C LEU A 8 -5.57 11.24 -3.31
N GLU A 9 -6.56 11.93 -2.73
CA GLU A 9 -6.82 11.90 -1.30
C GLU A 9 -7.33 10.52 -0.86
N GLN A 10 -8.07 9.80 -1.72
CA GLN A 10 -8.62 8.46 -1.43
C GLN A 10 -7.97 7.37 -2.30
N SER A 11 -6.63 7.29 -2.28
CA SER A 11 -5.84 6.26 -2.96
C SER A 11 -5.45 5.11 -2.02
N TYR A 12 -5.73 3.87 -2.45
CA TYR A 12 -5.56 2.68 -1.63
C TYR A 12 -4.63 1.63 -2.25
N VAL A 13 -3.82 1.04 -1.39
CA VAL A 13 -2.89 -0.04 -1.65
C VAL A 13 -3.11 -1.16 -0.64
N GLN A 14 -2.37 -2.26 -0.79
CA GLN A 14 -2.36 -3.33 0.21
C GLN A 14 -1.48 -2.92 1.40
N PRO A 15 -1.63 -3.57 2.58
CA PRO A 15 -0.90 -3.13 3.77
C PRO A 15 0.61 -3.47 3.74
N ILE A 16 1.09 -4.21 2.74
CA ILE A 16 2.49 -4.63 2.65
C ILE A 16 2.95 -4.85 1.19
N CYS A 17 4.27 -4.83 1.00
CA CYS A 17 5.01 -4.78 -0.26
C CYS A 17 4.52 -5.73 -1.39
N SER A 18 4.75 -7.04 -1.28
CA SER A 18 4.49 -8.00 -2.38
C SER A 18 3.01 -8.05 -2.78
N PRO A 19 2.04 -8.05 -1.84
CA PRO A 19 0.63 -7.93 -2.19
C PRO A 19 0.33 -6.68 -3.03
N THR A 20 0.80 -5.49 -2.64
CA THR A 20 0.57 -4.26 -3.43
C THR A 20 1.17 -4.36 -4.83
N ARG A 21 2.42 -4.84 -4.93
CA ARG A 21 3.14 -4.94 -6.21
C ARG A 21 2.49 -5.96 -7.14
N SER A 22 1.97 -7.06 -6.56
CA SER A 22 1.22 -8.06 -7.31
C SER A 22 -0.07 -7.46 -7.85
N ALA A 23 -0.78 -6.66 -7.04
CA ALA A 23 -2.02 -6.02 -7.41
C ALA A 23 -1.82 -4.93 -8.48
N LEU A 24 -0.76 -4.15 -8.37
CA LEU A 24 -0.37 -3.14 -9.36
C LEU A 24 -0.13 -3.77 -10.74
N LEU A 25 0.75 -4.78 -10.80
CA LEU A 25 1.19 -5.33 -12.08
C LEU A 25 0.20 -6.31 -12.70
N SER A 26 -0.67 -6.95 -11.91
CA SER A 26 -1.70 -7.87 -12.46
C SER A 26 -3.08 -7.24 -12.62
N GLY A 27 -3.34 -6.11 -11.96
CA GLY A 27 -4.68 -5.54 -11.87
C GLY A 27 -5.65 -6.40 -11.06
N ARG A 28 -5.15 -7.35 -10.25
CA ARG A 28 -5.94 -8.30 -9.45
C ARG A 28 -5.80 -8.05 -7.96
N TYR A 29 -6.85 -8.31 -7.19
CA TYR A 29 -6.71 -8.38 -5.75
C TYR A 29 -5.82 -9.57 -5.35
N PRO A 30 -4.92 -9.41 -4.38
CA PRO A 30 -4.00 -10.49 -4.00
C PRO A 30 -4.69 -11.77 -3.56
N PHE A 31 -5.83 -11.66 -2.86
CA PHE A 31 -6.61 -12.81 -2.40
C PHE A 31 -7.21 -13.64 -3.55
N THR A 32 -7.28 -13.10 -4.77
CA THR A 32 -7.78 -13.83 -5.95
C THR A 32 -6.69 -14.54 -6.74
N ILE A 33 -5.43 -14.41 -6.29
CA ILE A 33 -4.23 -14.95 -6.94
C ILE A 33 -3.24 -15.57 -5.94
N GLY A 34 -3.71 -15.87 -4.71
CA GLY A 34 -2.89 -16.51 -3.68
C GLY A 34 -1.77 -15.65 -3.10
N ARG A 35 -1.85 -14.32 -3.22
CA ARG A 35 -0.82 -13.35 -2.78
C ARG A 35 -1.24 -12.48 -1.58
N GLN A 36 -2.32 -12.83 -0.89
CA GLN A 36 -2.88 -12.09 0.25
C GLN A 36 -2.05 -12.15 1.54
N HIS A 37 -1.25 -13.21 1.68
CA HIS A 37 -0.57 -13.53 2.92
C HIS A 37 0.90 -13.14 2.84
N SER A 38 1.33 -12.29 3.77
CA SER A 38 2.74 -11.93 3.95
C SER A 38 3.40 -11.37 2.68
N VAL A 39 4.74 -11.43 2.63
CA VAL A 39 5.56 -11.09 1.46
C VAL A 39 6.28 -12.32 0.92
N LEU A 40 6.83 -12.20 -0.29
CA LEU A 40 7.65 -13.24 -0.90
C LEU A 40 9.06 -13.20 -0.31
N SER A 41 9.40 -14.23 0.45
CA SER A 41 10.74 -14.40 1.00
C SER A 41 11.73 -14.86 -0.09
N PRO A 42 13.03 -14.49 0.00
CA PRO A 42 14.02 -14.80 -1.02
C PRO A 42 14.17 -16.30 -1.34
N GLY A 43 14.05 -17.16 -0.32
CA GLY A 43 14.27 -18.60 -0.47
C GLY A 43 13.03 -19.42 -0.80
N GLU A 44 11.86 -18.81 -0.98
CA GLU A 44 10.63 -19.55 -1.25
C GLU A 44 10.50 -19.92 -2.73
N PRO A 45 10.23 -21.20 -3.09
CA PRO A 45 10.12 -21.68 -4.47
C PRO A 45 8.79 -21.26 -5.12
N LYS A 46 8.48 -19.96 -5.08
CA LYS A 46 7.24 -19.37 -5.56
C LYS A 46 7.45 -17.94 -6.05
N GLY A 47 6.50 -17.46 -6.84
CA GLY A 47 6.45 -16.07 -7.28
C GLY A 47 5.05 -15.69 -7.71
N LEU A 48 4.91 -14.56 -8.39
CA LEU A 48 3.64 -14.17 -8.99
C LEU A 48 3.28 -15.14 -10.11
N ASP A 49 2.06 -15.69 -10.10
CA ASP A 49 1.57 -16.67 -11.09
C ASP A 49 1.96 -16.27 -12.53
N LEU A 50 2.62 -17.20 -13.23
CA LEU A 50 3.15 -17.02 -14.58
C LEU A 50 2.03 -16.95 -15.65
N GLN A 51 0.81 -17.41 -15.33
CA GLN A 51 -0.34 -17.31 -16.23
C GLN A 51 -0.98 -15.91 -16.22
N LEU A 52 -0.63 -15.06 -15.25
CA LEU A 52 -1.10 -13.68 -15.20
C LEU A 52 -0.37 -12.83 -16.23
N LYS A 53 -1.16 -12.25 -17.15
CA LYS A 53 -0.68 -11.21 -18.06
C LYS A 53 -0.47 -9.91 -17.30
N LEU A 54 0.78 -9.53 -17.10
CA LEU A 54 1.15 -8.33 -16.36
C LEU A 54 1.03 -7.06 -17.21
N LEU A 55 0.90 -5.93 -16.52
CA LEU A 55 0.84 -4.58 -17.09
C LEU A 55 1.92 -4.31 -18.15
N PRO A 56 3.23 -4.56 -17.90
CA PRO A 56 4.25 -4.37 -18.94
C PRO A 56 4.01 -5.25 -20.17
N GLN A 57 3.50 -6.48 -20.02
CA GLN A 57 3.18 -7.34 -21.17
C GLN A 57 2.02 -6.74 -22.00
N ALA A 58 0.97 -6.23 -21.34
CA ALA A 58 -0.14 -5.57 -22.02
C ALA A 58 0.28 -4.28 -22.73
N LEU A 59 1.13 -3.46 -22.10
CA LEU A 59 1.66 -2.24 -22.71
C LEU A 59 2.60 -2.54 -23.88
N LYS A 60 3.42 -3.58 -23.77
CA LYS A 60 4.31 -4.04 -24.84
C LYS A 60 3.54 -4.50 -26.07
N GLU A 61 2.40 -5.17 -25.89
CA GLU A 61 1.49 -5.49 -27.01
C GLU A 61 0.86 -4.25 -27.65
N SER A 62 0.80 -3.14 -26.91
CA SER A 62 0.36 -1.82 -27.41
C SER A 62 1.51 -1.00 -28.00
N GLY A 63 2.69 -1.59 -28.19
CA GLY A 63 3.85 -0.96 -28.81
C GLY A 63 4.77 -0.19 -27.86
N TYR A 64 4.59 -0.31 -26.55
CA TYR A 64 5.45 0.38 -25.58
C TYR A 64 6.76 -0.37 -25.33
N HIS A 65 7.86 0.38 -25.22
CA HIS A 65 9.08 -0.11 -24.59
C HIS A 65 8.93 -0.13 -23.07
N THR A 66 9.40 -1.17 -22.41
CA THR A 66 9.07 -1.42 -20.99
C THR A 66 10.33 -1.53 -20.15
N HIS A 67 10.41 -0.73 -19.09
CA HIS A 67 11.59 -0.62 -18.24
C HIS A 67 11.21 -0.71 -16.77
N ALA A 68 11.94 -1.52 -16.01
CA ALA A 68 11.81 -1.59 -14.56
C ALA A 68 13.13 -1.19 -13.89
N VAL A 69 13.08 -0.28 -12.91
CA VAL A 69 14.26 0.19 -12.18
C VAL A 69 14.00 0.19 -10.68
N GLY A 70 14.67 -0.67 -9.92
CA GLY A 70 14.53 -0.80 -8.46
C GLY A 70 14.00 -2.15 -8.01
N LYS A 71 13.17 -2.15 -6.95
CA LYS A 71 12.70 -3.34 -6.24
C LYS A 71 11.68 -4.17 -7.04
N TRP A 72 11.98 -5.45 -7.26
CA TRP A 72 11.03 -6.40 -7.84
C TRP A 72 10.04 -6.98 -6.80
N HIS A 73 10.50 -7.87 -5.93
CA HIS A 73 9.75 -8.47 -4.82
C HIS A 73 8.48 -9.26 -5.21
N LEU A 74 8.52 -9.90 -6.39
CA LEU A 74 7.44 -10.75 -6.93
C LEU A 74 7.90 -12.18 -7.23
N GLY A 75 8.96 -12.62 -6.55
CA GLY A 75 9.56 -13.94 -6.67
C GLY A 75 10.59 -14.01 -7.79
N PHE A 76 11.56 -14.90 -7.63
CA PHE A 76 12.67 -15.06 -8.57
C PHE A 76 13.28 -16.48 -8.50
N CYS A 77 12.58 -17.50 -8.01
CA CYS A 77 13.17 -18.83 -7.87
C CYS A 77 13.60 -19.46 -9.21
N SER A 78 12.92 -19.07 -10.29
CA SER A 78 13.22 -19.39 -11.69
C SER A 78 13.31 -18.09 -12.48
N TRP A 79 14.03 -18.12 -13.61
CA TRP A 79 14.12 -17.01 -14.54
C TRP A 79 12.75 -16.52 -14.99
N ASP A 80 11.75 -17.39 -15.11
CA ASP A 80 10.40 -17.03 -15.55
C ASP A 80 9.73 -16.01 -14.62
N TYR A 81 10.12 -15.95 -13.34
CA TYR A 81 9.59 -14.98 -12.39
C TYR A 81 10.31 -13.63 -12.42
N THR A 82 11.43 -13.52 -13.14
CA THR A 82 12.24 -12.29 -13.17
C THR A 82 11.63 -11.22 -14.10
N PRO A 83 11.86 -9.91 -13.84
CA PRO A 83 11.25 -8.82 -14.59
C PRO A 83 11.38 -8.93 -16.11
N THR A 84 12.55 -9.37 -16.60
CA THR A 84 12.86 -9.48 -18.04
C THR A 84 12.06 -10.58 -18.74
N LEU A 85 11.59 -11.61 -18.01
CA LEU A 85 10.67 -12.62 -18.52
C LEU A 85 9.22 -12.36 -18.12
N ARG A 86 8.95 -11.25 -17.43
CA ARG A 86 7.63 -10.80 -16.99
C ARG A 86 7.16 -9.52 -17.68
N GLY A 87 7.73 -9.25 -18.86
CA GLY A 87 7.25 -8.24 -19.79
C GLY A 87 8.11 -7.00 -19.91
N PHE A 88 9.12 -6.82 -19.05
CA PHE A 88 10.04 -5.68 -19.16
C PHE A 88 11.17 -5.98 -20.16
N ASP A 89 11.43 -5.05 -21.08
CA ASP A 89 12.56 -5.11 -22.01
C ASP A 89 13.90 -4.95 -21.29
N THR A 90 13.94 -4.10 -20.25
CA THR A 90 15.13 -3.94 -19.41
C THR A 90 14.78 -3.89 -17.94
N PHE A 91 15.73 -4.35 -17.11
CA PHE A 91 15.65 -4.29 -15.66
C PHE A 91 16.97 -3.79 -15.07
N TYR A 92 16.88 -2.92 -14.08
CA TYR A 92 18.03 -2.55 -13.26
C TYR A 92 17.63 -2.39 -11.80
N GLY A 93 18.08 -3.29 -10.92
CA GLY A 93 17.64 -3.30 -9.53
C GLY A 93 17.80 -4.65 -8.87
N TYR A 94 16.98 -4.91 -7.85
CA TYR A 94 17.13 -6.06 -6.96
C TYR A 94 15.86 -6.90 -6.87
N TYR A 95 16.02 -8.20 -6.61
CA TYR A 95 14.90 -9.13 -6.65
C TYR A 95 14.15 -9.26 -5.33
N THR A 96 14.84 -9.14 -4.21
CA THR A 96 14.28 -9.40 -2.88
C THR A 96 13.45 -8.22 -2.34
N GLY A 97 12.98 -8.34 -1.10
CA GLY A 97 12.14 -7.35 -0.43
C GLY A 97 12.88 -6.13 0.13
N SER A 98 14.19 -6.23 0.32
CA SER A 98 15.02 -5.21 0.95
C SER A 98 16.49 -5.59 0.78
N GLU A 99 17.38 -4.61 0.72
CA GLU A 99 18.84 -4.77 0.74
C GLU A 99 19.47 -3.59 1.50
N ASP A 100 20.80 -3.58 1.63
CA ASP A 100 21.56 -2.40 2.05
C ASP A 100 21.57 -1.32 0.96
N TYR A 101 21.45 -0.04 1.33
CA TYR A 101 21.38 1.06 0.36
C TYR A 101 22.69 1.35 -0.37
N PHE A 102 23.84 0.92 0.15
CA PHE A 102 25.16 1.22 -0.38
C PHE A 102 25.89 -0.01 -0.90
N THR A 103 25.81 -1.14 -0.18
CA THR A 103 26.51 -2.37 -0.62
C THR A 103 25.66 -3.21 -1.58
N HIS A 104 24.34 -2.95 -1.63
CA HIS A 104 23.36 -3.72 -2.40
C HIS A 104 23.35 -5.21 -2.03
N GLN A 105 23.62 -5.49 -0.76
CA GLN A 105 23.61 -6.83 -0.21
C GLN A 105 22.37 -7.07 0.63
N ARG A 106 21.85 -8.29 0.55
CA ARG A 106 20.77 -8.79 1.39
C ARG A 106 21.32 -9.83 2.37
N SER A 107 21.25 -9.48 3.65
CA SER A 107 21.62 -10.37 4.75
C SER A 107 20.59 -11.48 5.00
N ARG A 108 21.06 -12.65 5.44
CA ARG A 108 20.24 -13.69 6.10
C ARG A 108 20.81 -13.96 7.49
N ASP A 109 19.93 -14.15 8.47
CA ASP A 109 20.33 -14.65 9.78
C ASP A 109 20.44 -16.18 9.70
N LEU A 110 21.64 -16.70 9.87
CA LEU A 110 21.90 -18.15 9.79
C LEU A 110 21.50 -18.89 11.07
N ASP A 111 21.32 -18.17 12.18
CA ASP A 111 21.08 -18.74 13.51
C ASP A 111 19.65 -18.50 14.01
N SER A 112 18.85 -17.70 13.29
CA SER A 112 17.40 -17.71 13.48
C SER A 112 16.91 -19.11 13.11
N LYS A 113 16.57 -19.92 14.12
CA LYS A 113 15.64 -21.04 13.89
C LYS A 113 14.49 -20.45 13.07
N MET A 114 14.18 -21.12 11.98
CA MET A 114 13.11 -20.82 11.05
C MET A 114 11.80 -20.87 11.83
N ASP A 115 11.55 -19.86 12.65
CA ASP A 115 10.30 -19.67 13.36
C ASP A 115 9.32 -19.31 12.26
N SER A 116 8.69 -20.37 11.76
CA SER A 116 7.42 -20.36 11.08
C SER A 116 6.63 -19.17 11.57
N CYS A 117 6.40 -18.21 10.68
CA CYS A 117 5.64 -17.00 10.93
C CYS A 117 4.16 -17.34 11.16
N ASN A 118 3.87 -18.15 12.17
CA ASN A 118 2.54 -18.65 12.53
C ASN A 118 1.69 -17.58 13.22
N ASN A 119 2.18 -16.34 13.33
CA ASN A 119 1.43 -15.22 13.87
C ASN A 119 1.62 -13.98 13.00
N VAL A 120 0.56 -13.67 12.25
CA VAL A 120 0.34 -12.68 11.18
C VAL A 120 0.71 -11.21 11.44
N ASN A 121 1.32 -10.84 12.56
CA ASN A 121 1.38 -9.41 12.93
C ASN A 121 2.77 -8.79 13.10
N TYR A 122 3.87 -9.55 12.96
CA TYR A 122 5.17 -8.99 13.37
C TYR A 122 6.42 -9.40 12.57
N CYS A 123 6.34 -10.31 11.61
CA CYS A 123 7.54 -11.09 11.28
C CYS A 123 8.48 -10.57 10.18
N TYR A 124 8.19 -9.47 9.47
CA TYR A 124 9.08 -9.02 8.38
C TYR A 124 9.91 -7.78 8.67
N ASP A 125 9.73 -7.15 9.83
CA ASP A 125 10.48 -5.96 10.24
C ASP A 125 11.18 -6.18 11.62
N LEU A 126 11.27 -7.41 12.13
CA LEU A 126 11.81 -7.68 13.47
C LEU A 126 13.35 -7.66 13.58
N ASN A 127 14.12 -7.64 12.49
CA ASN A 127 15.58 -7.61 12.57
C ASN A 127 16.20 -6.35 11.92
N ASN A 128 16.09 -5.19 12.59
CA ASN A 128 17.17 -4.18 12.77
C ASN A 128 16.64 -2.82 13.26
N SER A 129 16.08 -2.77 14.48
CA SER A 129 15.91 -1.47 15.17
C SER A 129 16.29 -1.57 16.65
N THR A 130 17.50 -2.04 16.90
CA THR A 130 18.31 -1.83 18.12
C THR A 130 19.65 -2.47 17.76
N ALA A 131 20.78 -1.76 17.66
CA ALA A 131 21.47 -1.20 18.82
C ALA A 131 21.34 -2.11 20.07
N GLY A 132 21.47 -3.41 19.86
CA GLY A 132 21.49 -4.44 20.91
C GLY A 132 22.32 -5.59 20.38
N LYS A 133 23.53 -5.72 20.91
CA LYS A 133 24.44 -6.83 20.64
C LYS A 133 23.74 -8.15 21.00
N THR A 134 23.10 -8.83 20.05
CA THR A 134 23.06 -10.29 20.10
C THR A 134 24.44 -10.76 19.68
N THR A 135 25.34 -10.84 20.66
CA THR A 135 26.63 -11.51 20.51
C THR A 135 26.35 -12.96 20.14
N GLY A 136 26.38 -13.30 18.84
CA GLY A 136 26.37 -14.71 18.41
C GLY A 136 25.75 -15.05 17.05
N THR A 137 24.90 -14.20 16.46
CA THR A 137 24.26 -14.55 15.16
C THR A 137 25.22 -14.29 14.00
N ARG A 138 25.61 -15.33 13.25
CA ARG A 138 26.34 -15.18 11.98
C ARG A 138 25.39 -14.59 10.94
N LYS A 139 25.48 -13.27 10.72
CA LYS A 139 24.87 -12.63 9.56
C LYS A 139 25.83 -12.79 8.39
N GLN A 140 25.32 -13.39 7.31
CA GLN A 140 26.02 -13.45 6.04
C GLN A 140 25.26 -12.58 5.05
N GLU A 141 26.01 -11.83 4.24
CA GLU A 141 25.51 -10.83 3.30
C GLU A 141 25.89 -11.24 1.88
N TRP A 142 24.94 -11.14 0.96
CA TRP A 142 25.10 -11.56 -0.42
C TRP A 142 24.51 -10.52 -1.35
N LEU A 143 25.11 -10.34 -2.53
CA LEU A 143 24.68 -9.35 -3.51
C LEU A 143 23.26 -9.65 -4.02
N ASP A 144 22.44 -8.62 -4.16
CA ASP A 144 21.12 -8.69 -4.82
C ASP A 144 20.96 -7.57 -5.87
N LEU A 145 22.01 -7.13 -6.55
CA LEU A 145 21.88 -6.13 -7.62
C LEU A 145 22.04 -6.75 -9.01
N ARG A 146 21.17 -6.36 -9.94
CA ARG A 146 21.10 -6.90 -11.31
C ARG A 146 21.04 -5.79 -12.35
N ASN A 147 21.80 -5.99 -13.43
CA ASN A 147 21.57 -5.36 -14.72
C ASN A 147 21.04 -6.43 -15.69
N ASN A 148 19.74 -6.38 -15.96
CA ASN A 148 18.97 -7.44 -16.59
C ASN A 148 19.19 -8.77 -15.85
N THR A 149 19.78 -9.77 -16.51
CA THR A 149 20.05 -11.09 -15.92
C THR A 149 21.39 -11.14 -15.18
N THR A 150 22.26 -10.15 -15.34
CA THR A 150 23.65 -10.20 -14.86
C THR A 150 23.78 -9.53 -13.50
N PRO A 151 24.47 -10.14 -12.51
CA PRO A 151 24.81 -9.47 -11.26
C PRO A 151 25.64 -8.20 -11.50
N ASP A 152 25.37 -7.13 -10.77
CA ASP A 152 26.12 -5.87 -10.84
C ASP A 152 26.76 -5.53 -9.50
N SER A 153 28.05 -5.88 -9.33
CA SER A 153 28.83 -5.53 -8.15
C SER A 153 29.57 -4.19 -8.28
N SER A 154 29.42 -3.47 -9.41
CA SER A 154 30.17 -2.24 -9.69
C SER A 154 29.72 -1.04 -8.88
N GLN A 155 28.58 -1.16 -8.18
CA GLN A 155 27.92 -0.07 -7.46
C GLN A 155 28.16 -0.10 -5.95
N ASP A 156 29.10 -0.91 -5.46
CA ASP A 156 29.45 -0.93 -4.04
C ASP A 156 29.83 0.46 -3.52
N GLY A 157 29.18 0.89 -2.43
CA GLY A 157 29.32 2.21 -1.84
C GLY A 157 28.46 3.30 -2.49
N VAL A 158 27.68 3.00 -3.53
CA VAL A 158 26.81 3.97 -4.21
C VAL A 158 25.41 3.92 -3.61
N TYR A 159 24.88 5.09 -3.23
CA TYR A 159 23.53 5.14 -2.66
C TYR A 159 22.45 4.78 -3.70
N SER A 160 21.71 3.70 -3.46
CA SER A 160 20.77 3.09 -4.42
C SER A 160 19.75 4.06 -5.01
N THR A 161 19.26 5.02 -4.22
CA THR A 161 18.27 6.02 -4.67
C THR A 161 18.82 6.90 -5.80
N TYR A 162 20.11 7.29 -5.73
CA TYR A 162 20.75 8.03 -6.80
C TYR A 162 21.26 7.16 -7.93
N MET A 163 21.64 5.93 -7.63
CA MET A 163 21.99 4.93 -8.63
C MET A 163 20.79 4.69 -9.57
N PHE A 164 19.60 4.44 -9.03
CA PHE A 164 18.37 4.25 -9.82
C PHE A 164 17.99 5.50 -10.62
N ALA A 165 18.06 6.69 -10.01
CA ALA A 165 17.82 7.95 -10.74
C ALA A 165 18.79 8.12 -11.91
N SER A 166 20.09 7.88 -11.68
CA SER A 166 21.12 8.02 -12.73
C SER A 166 20.92 7.02 -13.87
N TYR A 167 20.50 5.78 -13.56
CA TYR A 167 20.14 4.81 -14.59
C TYR A 167 18.96 5.28 -15.45
N VAL A 168 17.91 5.82 -14.82
CA VAL A 168 16.75 6.37 -15.54
C VAL A 168 17.15 7.56 -16.42
N GLU A 169 18.01 8.45 -15.93
CA GLU A 169 18.51 9.56 -16.74
C GLU A 169 19.21 9.06 -18.02
N GLU A 170 20.03 8.03 -17.91
CA GLU A 170 20.74 7.45 -19.06
C GLU A 170 19.80 6.69 -20.01
N LEU A 171 18.83 5.97 -19.45
CA LEU A 171 17.76 5.33 -20.21
C LEU A 171 16.98 6.36 -21.05
N LEU A 172 16.65 7.52 -20.48
CA LEU A 172 15.96 8.59 -21.20
C LEU A 172 16.84 9.25 -22.27
N ARG A 173 18.13 9.44 -22.02
CA ARG A 173 19.08 10.00 -23.02
C ARG A 173 19.31 9.08 -24.21
N SER A 174 19.25 7.77 -23.98
CA SER A 174 19.50 6.75 -25.00
C SER A 174 18.28 6.42 -25.87
N ARG A 175 17.14 7.09 -25.65
CA ARG A 175 15.87 6.81 -26.33
C ARG A 175 15.24 8.05 -26.95
N SER A 176 14.46 7.82 -28.01
CA SER A 176 13.69 8.87 -28.67
C SER A 176 12.39 9.14 -27.90
N ALA A 177 12.04 10.41 -27.73
CA ALA A 177 10.75 10.81 -27.16
C ALA A 177 9.54 10.47 -28.05
N GLU A 178 9.78 10.10 -29.32
CA GLU A 178 8.74 9.64 -30.25
C GLU A 178 8.32 8.19 -30.00
N GLU A 179 9.13 7.41 -29.28
CA GLU A 179 8.82 6.02 -28.96
C GLU A 179 8.16 5.94 -27.58
N PRO A 180 6.91 5.44 -27.47
CA PRO A 180 6.23 5.35 -26.18
C PRO A 180 6.96 4.36 -25.27
N MET A 181 7.11 4.74 -24.00
CA MET A 181 7.70 3.87 -22.99
C MET A 181 6.89 3.81 -21.71
N PHE A 182 6.99 2.69 -21.03
CA PHE A 182 6.50 2.48 -19.67
C PHE A 182 7.70 2.28 -18.74
N LEU A 183 7.86 3.20 -17.80
CA LEU A 183 8.87 3.11 -16.75
C LEU A 183 8.21 2.79 -15.40
N TYR A 184 8.52 1.61 -14.87
CA TYR A 184 8.21 1.23 -13.50
C TYR A 184 9.43 1.51 -12.61
N LEU A 185 9.33 2.50 -11.71
CA LEU A 185 10.42 2.95 -10.84
C LEU A 185 10.12 2.67 -9.35
N PRO A 186 10.08 1.40 -8.91
CA PRO A 186 9.90 1.05 -7.50
C PRO A 186 11.18 1.28 -6.70
N LEU A 187 11.44 2.52 -6.29
CA LEU A 187 12.60 2.86 -5.45
C LEU A 187 12.65 2.01 -4.16
N GLN A 188 13.87 1.75 -3.67
CA GLN A 188 14.09 1.19 -2.34
C GLN A 188 13.64 2.16 -1.24
N SER A 189 13.87 3.46 -1.48
CA SER A 189 13.46 4.54 -0.59
C SER A 189 11.95 4.51 -0.32
N VAL A 190 11.49 4.61 0.93
CA VAL A 190 12.24 4.86 2.19
C VAL A 190 12.15 3.66 3.14
N HIS A 191 12.25 2.45 2.59
CA HIS A 191 12.20 1.21 3.37
C HIS A 191 13.45 1.04 4.24
N ALA A 192 13.34 0.30 5.34
CA ALA A 192 14.50 -0.12 6.13
C ALA A 192 15.50 -0.97 5.30
N PRO A 193 16.80 -0.99 5.63
CA PRO A 193 17.45 -0.31 6.76
C PRO A 193 17.47 1.23 6.63
N LEU A 194 17.52 1.94 7.75
CA LEU A 194 17.53 3.41 7.75
C LEU A 194 18.93 3.95 7.44
N GLN A 195 19.16 4.26 6.17
CA GLN A 195 20.45 4.63 5.63
C GLN A 195 20.29 5.77 4.61
N VAL A 196 21.06 6.83 4.78
CA VAL A 196 21.11 7.99 3.88
C VAL A 196 22.44 8.72 4.07
N PRO A 197 22.99 9.41 3.05
CA PRO A 197 24.14 10.29 3.26
C PRO A 197 23.88 11.39 4.31
N ASP A 198 24.88 11.67 5.14
CA ASP A 198 24.75 12.53 6.34
C ASP A 198 24.21 13.94 6.04
N ASN A 199 24.51 14.49 4.87
CA ASN A 199 24.02 15.81 4.44
C ASN A 199 22.49 15.89 4.41
N TYR A 200 21.77 14.79 4.17
CA TYR A 200 20.31 14.76 4.19
C TYR A 200 19.71 14.72 5.60
N THR A 201 20.47 14.29 6.61
CA THR A 201 20.00 14.31 8.01
C THR A 201 20.23 15.66 8.67
N THR A 202 21.17 16.45 8.16
CA THR A 202 21.59 17.75 8.72
C THR A 202 20.44 18.76 8.85
N PRO A 203 19.52 18.91 7.87
CA PRO A 203 18.36 19.79 8.01
C PRO A 203 17.41 19.39 9.16
N TYR A 204 17.46 18.14 9.61
CA TYR A 204 16.54 17.56 10.58
C TYR A 204 17.16 17.37 11.97
N LEU A 205 18.30 17.99 12.28
CA LEU A 205 18.99 17.84 13.56
C LEU A 205 18.18 18.29 14.79
N TYR A 206 17.13 19.08 14.59
CA TYR A 206 16.19 19.48 15.64
C TYR A 206 15.25 18.33 16.08
N ILE A 207 15.16 17.24 15.31
CA ILE A 207 14.36 16.05 15.64
C ILE A 207 15.22 15.10 16.48
N THR A 208 14.81 14.89 17.72
CA THR A 208 15.56 14.05 18.68
C THR A 208 15.54 12.58 18.29
N ASP A 209 14.40 12.07 17.81
CA ASP A 209 14.26 10.69 17.32
C ASP A 209 15.16 10.45 16.10
N THR A 210 16.15 9.58 16.25
CA THR A 210 17.15 9.31 15.22
C THR A 210 16.57 8.56 14.02
N ASN A 211 15.63 7.64 14.25
CA ASN A 211 15.00 6.88 13.16
C ASN A 211 14.17 7.82 12.28
N ARG A 212 13.38 8.70 12.89
CA ARG A 212 12.59 9.74 12.20
C ARG A 212 13.49 10.69 11.43
N ARG A 213 14.58 11.15 12.03
CA ARG A 213 15.55 12.05 11.38
C ARG A 213 16.17 11.41 10.14
N THR A 214 16.66 10.18 10.25
CA THR A 214 17.23 9.45 9.12
C THR A 214 16.17 9.20 8.06
N TYR A 215 14.96 8.79 8.45
CA TYR A 215 13.83 8.58 7.55
C TYR A 215 13.47 9.84 6.75
N LEU A 216 13.39 11.02 7.38
CA LEU A 216 13.15 12.28 6.68
C LEU A 216 14.30 12.66 5.74
N GLY A 217 15.53 12.34 6.11
CA GLY A 217 16.68 12.45 5.21
C GLY A 217 16.50 11.57 3.96
N MET A 218 16.09 10.31 4.13
CA MET A 218 15.80 9.40 3.01
C MET A 218 14.66 9.91 2.12
N VAL A 219 13.59 10.46 2.72
CA VAL A 219 12.48 11.08 1.97
C VAL A 219 12.99 12.27 1.16
N SER A 220 13.89 13.09 1.71
CA SER A 220 14.48 14.23 1.01
C SER A 220 15.37 13.77 -0.16
N ALA A 221 16.16 12.70 0.04
CA ALA A 221 16.97 12.12 -1.02
C ALA A 221 16.11 11.52 -2.15
N MET A 222 14.98 10.90 -1.80
CA MET A 222 13.98 10.41 -2.76
C MET A 222 13.34 11.57 -3.55
N ASP A 223 12.97 12.67 -2.88
CA ASP A 223 12.42 13.86 -3.55
C ASP A 223 13.42 14.45 -4.57
N GLU A 224 14.70 14.55 -4.19
CA GLU A 224 15.76 14.99 -5.10
C GLU A 224 15.91 14.03 -6.29
N ALA A 225 15.93 12.72 -6.06
CA ALA A 225 16.01 11.71 -7.12
C ALA A 225 14.82 11.78 -8.08
N VAL A 226 13.61 11.99 -7.58
CA VAL A 226 12.41 12.23 -8.40
C VAL A 226 12.57 13.53 -9.19
N GLY A 227 13.07 14.60 -8.58
CA GLY A 227 13.39 15.86 -9.25
C GLY A 227 14.37 15.68 -10.42
N ARG A 228 15.40 14.85 -10.24
CA ARG A 228 16.37 14.48 -11.30
C ARG A 228 15.72 13.73 -12.45
N VAL A 229 14.88 12.74 -12.16
CA VAL A 229 14.12 12.00 -13.20
C VAL A 229 13.21 12.94 -13.99
N VAL A 230 12.48 13.83 -13.32
CA VAL A 230 11.60 14.82 -13.98
C VAL A 230 12.41 15.81 -14.81
N ALA A 231 13.56 16.26 -14.31
CA ALA A 231 14.45 17.11 -15.08
C ALA A 231 14.94 16.40 -16.36
N ALA A 232 15.31 15.12 -16.26
CA ALA A 232 15.71 14.32 -17.42
C ALA A 232 14.56 14.13 -18.42
N LEU A 233 13.34 13.85 -17.96
CA LEU A 233 12.16 13.79 -18.84
C LEU A 233 11.98 15.09 -19.63
N LYS A 234 12.18 16.25 -18.99
CA LYS A 234 12.08 17.56 -19.65
C LYS A 234 13.21 17.79 -20.66
N THR A 235 14.46 17.52 -20.28
CA THR A 235 15.61 17.80 -21.14
C THR A 235 15.69 16.87 -22.34
N THR A 236 15.12 15.67 -22.24
CA THR A 236 15.08 14.66 -23.32
C THR A 236 13.79 14.71 -24.15
N GLY A 237 12.85 15.62 -23.81
CA GLY A 237 11.60 15.80 -24.56
C GLY A 237 10.46 14.83 -24.22
N HIS A 238 10.67 13.91 -23.28
CA HIS A 238 9.65 12.92 -22.87
C HIS A 238 8.53 13.51 -21.99
N TYR A 239 8.75 14.66 -21.35
CA TYR A 239 7.85 15.19 -20.31
C TYR A 239 6.46 15.61 -20.82
N ASP A 240 6.38 16.31 -21.95
CA ASP A 240 5.14 16.96 -22.41
C ASP A 240 4.03 15.97 -22.75
N ASN A 241 4.38 14.72 -23.06
CA ASN A 241 3.45 13.63 -23.35
C ASN A 241 3.55 12.48 -22.33
N SER A 242 3.90 12.79 -21.08
CA SER A 242 4.01 11.79 -20.00
C SER A 242 2.82 11.82 -19.05
N VAL A 243 2.39 10.62 -18.61
CA VAL A 243 1.51 10.44 -17.45
C VAL A 243 2.36 9.88 -16.30
N ILE A 244 2.54 10.67 -15.25
CA ILE A 244 3.38 10.35 -14.09
C ILE A 244 2.49 10.08 -12.89
N ILE A 245 2.61 8.89 -12.32
CA ILE A 245 1.91 8.49 -11.10
C ILE A 245 2.95 8.30 -10.01
N PHE A 246 2.72 8.96 -8.88
CA PHE A 246 3.47 8.68 -7.66
C PHE A 246 2.52 8.02 -6.67
N THR A 247 2.95 6.91 -6.06
CA THR A 247 2.22 6.24 -4.99
C THR A 247 3.19 5.52 -4.07
N SER A 248 2.85 5.42 -2.78
CA SER A 248 3.50 4.48 -1.87
C SER A 248 3.00 3.04 -2.12
N ASP A 249 3.75 2.01 -1.69
CA ASP A 249 3.31 0.62 -1.76
C ASP A 249 2.55 0.14 -0.51
N ASN A 250 2.64 0.85 0.61
CA ASN A 250 1.88 0.62 1.85
C ASN A 250 2.02 1.82 2.80
N GLY A 251 1.28 1.81 3.89
CA GLY A 251 1.49 2.75 5.01
C GLY A 251 2.93 2.76 5.53
N GLY A 252 3.33 3.88 6.14
CA GLY A 252 4.65 4.02 6.76
C GLY A 252 4.80 3.11 7.98
N SER A 253 6.02 2.61 8.22
CA SER A 253 6.34 1.84 9.43
C SER A 253 6.83 2.78 10.53
N GLU A 254 6.05 2.92 11.60
CA GLU A 254 6.39 3.76 12.76
C GLU A 254 7.72 3.35 13.41
N LYS A 255 7.95 2.03 13.49
CA LYS A 255 9.20 1.44 13.98
C LYS A 255 10.43 1.94 13.21
N HIS A 256 10.24 2.23 11.92
CA HIS A 256 11.29 2.66 11.00
C HIS A 256 11.15 4.15 10.61
N GLY A 257 10.61 4.99 11.51
CA GLY A 257 10.58 6.45 11.33
C GLY A 257 9.48 6.98 10.40
N GLY A 258 8.70 6.08 9.77
CA GLY A 258 7.48 6.44 9.05
C GLY A 258 6.42 7.00 10.00
N ASN A 259 5.48 7.77 9.46
CA ASN A 259 4.38 8.31 10.25
C ASN A 259 3.14 8.47 9.36
N ASN A 260 1.99 8.05 9.87
CA ASN A 260 0.72 8.05 9.13
C ASN A 260 -0.31 8.99 9.75
N TRP A 261 0.09 9.85 10.70
CA TRP A 261 -0.81 10.76 11.37
C TRP A 261 -1.55 11.66 10.36
N PRO A 262 -2.86 11.87 10.52
CA PRO A 262 -3.69 11.46 11.65
C PRO A 262 -4.38 10.09 11.47
N LEU A 263 -4.04 9.32 10.44
CA LEU A 263 -4.66 8.02 10.18
C LEU A 263 -4.22 6.99 11.24
N ARG A 264 -5.11 6.05 11.52
CA ARG A 264 -4.84 4.96 12.47
C ARG A 264 -3.93 3.91 11.85
N GLY A 265 -3.01 3.38 12.64
CA GLY A 265 -2.19 2.24 12.25
C GLY A 265 -1.07 2.56 11.28
N HIS A 266 -0.44 1.50 10.79
CA HIS A 266 0.83 1.57 10.05
C HIS A 266 0.98 0.39 9.10
N LYS A 267 2.15 0.28 8.43
CA LYS A 267 2.54 -0.89 7.61
C LYS A 267 2.09 -2.21 8.25
N ALA A 268 1.57 -3.12 7.43
CA ALA A 268 1.03 -4.43 7.80
C ALA A 268 -0.31 -4.42 8.56
N THR A 269 -0.99 -3.28 8.70
CA THR A 269 -2.33 -3.21 9.32
C THR A 269 -3.40 -2.85 8.29
N MET A 270 -4.64 -3.32 8.49
CA MET A 270 -5.78 -2.99 7.61
C MET A 270 -6.44 -1.63 7.92
N TRP A 271 -5.90 -0.89 8.89
CA TRP A 271 -6.30 0.48 9.18
C TRP A 271 -5.95 1.43 8.01
N GLU A 272 -6.56 2.61 7.98
CA GLU A 272 -6.32 3.61 6.93
C GLU A 272 -4.83 3.98 6.85
N GLY A 273 -4.13 4.09 7.98
CA GLY A 273 -2.69 4.38 8.01
C GLY A 273 -1.80 3.26 7.50
N GLY A 274 -2.32 2.05 7.30
CA GLY A 274 -1.61 0.94 6.65
C GLY A 274 -1.88 0.82 5.14
N THR A 275 -3.00 1.34 4.65
CA THR A 275 -3.53 1.01 3.32
C THR A 275 -3.86 2.23 2.46
N ARG A 276 -4.08 3.40 3.05
CA ARG A 276 -4.27 4.67 2.33
C ARG A 276 -2.91 5.28 2.04
N GLY A 277 -2.50 5.20 0.77
CA GLY A 277 -1.16 5.58 0.33
C GLY A 277 -1.11 7.05 -0.14
N ALA A 278 -0.02 7.75 0.20
CA ALA A 278 0.25 9.05 -0.41
C ALA A 278 0.39 8.88 -1.92
N ALA A 279 -0.43 9.60 -2.70
CA ALA A 279 -0.45 9.46 -4.14
C ALA A 279 -0.86 10.75 -4.88
N PHE A 280 -0.33 10.92 -6.09
CA PHE A 280 -0.78 11.94 -7.04
C PHE A 280 -0.62 11.45 -8.48
N LEU A 281 -1.45 12.01 -9.36
CA LEU A 281 -1.35 11.92 -10.81
C LEU A 281 -0.83 13.25 -11.35
N HIS A 282 0.18 13.24 -12.20
CA HIS A 282 0.70 14.44 -12.84
C HIS A 282 0.90 14.18 -14.33
N SER A 283 0.38 15.07 -15.16
CA SER A 283 0.63 15.05 -16.60
C SER A 283 0.37 16.43 -17.18
N PRO A 284 1.21 16.92 -18.11
CA PRO A 284 0.89 18.11 -18.91
C PRO A 284 -0.39 17.96 -19.75
N LEU A 285 -0.88 16.73 -19.94
CA LEU A 285 -2.11 16.41 -20.68
C LEU A 285 -3.39 16.60 -19.85
N LEU A 286 -3.27 16.85 -18.54
CA LEU A 286 -4.45 17.02 -17.68
C LEU A 286 -5.16 18.34 -18.00
N PRO A 287 -6.49 18.34 -18.18
CA PRO A 287 -7.24 19.57 -18.43
C PRO A 287 -7.36 20.45 -17.17
N ASN A 288 -7.35 19.83 -15.98
CA ASN A 288 -7.59 20.51 -14.70
C ASN A 288 -6.51 20.14 -13.64
N PRO A 289 -5.24 20.54 -13.86
CA PRO A 289 -4.19 20.34 -12.85
C PRO A 289 -4.42 21.27 -11.63
N GLY A 290 -3.75 20.96 -10.52
CA GLY A 290 -3.86 21.70 -9.26
C GLY A 290 -5.13 21.40 -8.48
N THR A 291 -5.65 20.18 -8.61
CA THR A 291 -6.88 19.74 -7.94
C THR A 291 -6.61 18.64 -6.91
N ILE A 292 -7.56 18.46 -6.00
CA ILE A 292 -7.60 17.34 -5.06
C ILE A 292 -8.78 16.47 -5.47
N SER A 293 -8.54 15.20 -5.75
CA SER A 293 -9.58 14.22 -6.02
C SER A 293 -9.88 13.41 -4.77
N HIS A 294 -11.17 13.35 -4.41
CA HIS A 294 -11.70 12.48 -3.37
C HIS A 294 -12.32 11.19 -3.95
N GLN A 295 -12.11 10.93 -5.24
CA GLN A 295 -12.59 9.69 -5.86
C GLN A 295 -11.86 8.48 -5.28
N LEU A 296 -12.58 7.36 -5.13
CA LEU A 296 -12.00 6.12 -4.65
C LEU A 296 -11.08 5.53 -5.72
N VAL A 297 -9.79 5.41 -5.42
CA VAL A 297 -8.78 4.79 -6.30
C VAL A 297 -8.14 3.63 -5.57
N HIS A 298 -7.99 2.49 -6.23
CA HIS A 298 -7.24 1.35 -5.72
C HIS A 298 -6.09 1.02 -6.67
N VAL A 299 -4.98 0.49 -6.14
CA VAL A 299 -3.77 0.20 -6.93
C VAL A 299 -4.01 -0.71 -8.14
N THR A 300 -5.04 -1.55 -8.10
CA THR A 300 -5.46 -2.40 -9.24
C THR A 300 -5.98 -1.60 -10.43
N ASP A 301 -6.46 -0.38 -10.22
CA ASP A 301 -7.00 0.50 -11.27
C ASP A 301 -5.94 0.93 -12.27
N TRP A 302 -4.70 1.07 -11.82
CA TRP A 302 -3.60 1.52 -12.67
C TRP A 302 -3.36 0.58 -13.85
N TYR A 303 -3.65 -0.71 -13.70
CA TYR A 303 -3.56 -1.64 -14.83
C TYR A 303 -4.49 -1.20 -15.97
N LYS A 304 -5.80 -1.11 -15.70
CA LYS A 304 -6.79 -0.77 -16.73
C LYS A 304 -6.60 0.66 -17.23
N THR A 305 -6.32 1.58 -16.31
CA THR A 305 -6.13 3.00 -16.63
C THR A 305 -4.94 3.20 -17.57
N LEU A 306 -3.78 2.60 -17.28
CA LEU A 306 -2.58 2.79 -18.10
C LEU A 306 -2.67 2.08 -19.46
N VAL A 307 -3.25 0.87 -19.50
CA VAL A 307 -3.50 0.17 -20.77
C VAL A 307 -4.51 0.95 -21.63
N GLY A 308 -5.56 1.50 -21.01
CA GLY A 308 -6.56 2.34 -21.70
C GLY A 308 -5.95 3.62 -22.27
N VAL A 309 -5.11 4.32 -21.50
CA VAL A 309 -4.34 5.49 -21.97
C VAL A 309 -3.42 5.12 -23.15
N ALA A 310 -2.82 3.93 -23.12
CA ALA A 310 -2.00 3.40 -24.21
C ALA A 310 -2.81 2.96 -25.44
N GLY A 311 -4.14 3.01 -25.40
CA GLY A 311 -5.02 2.53 -26.48
C GLY A 311 -5.05 1.02 -26.63
N GLY A 312 -4.63 0.28 -25.59
CA GLY A 312 -4.55 -1.18 -25.59
C GLY A 312 -5.79 -1.87 -25.03
N ASP A 313 -5.86 -3.19 -25.24
CA ASP A 313 -6.90 -4.04 -24.69
C ASP A 313 -6.52 -4.60 -23.31
N THR A 314 -7.42 -4.46 -22.33
CA THR A 314 -7.24 -5.03 -20.99
C THR A 314 -7.80 -6.46 -20.90
N PRO A 315 -7.16 -7.38 -20.15
CA PRO A 315 -7.77 -8.67 -19.84
C PRO A 315 -9.11 -8.50 -19.13
N THR A 316 -10.08 -9.36 -19.47
CA THR A 316 -11.43 -9.33 -18.87
C THR A 316 -11.42 -9.64 -17.38
N GLN A 317 -10.46 -10.45 -16.92
CA GLN A 317 -10.32 -10.86 -15.53
C GLN A 317 -9.38 -9.92 -14.79
N THR A 318 -9.81 -8.69 -14.53
CA THR A 318 -9.09 -7.70 -13.70
C THR A 318 -10.06 -7.07 -12.69
N ASP A 319 -9.57 -6.78 -11.49
CA ASP A 319 -10.32 -6.15 -10.39
C ASP A 319 -10.26 -4.61 -10.43
N GLY A 320 -9.36 -4.07 -11.26
CA GLY A 320 -9.23 -2.64 -11.53
C GLY A 320 -10.32 -2.10 -12.44
N VAL A 321 -10.61 -0.80 -12.35
CA VAL A 321 -11.40 -0.03 -13.31
C VAL A 321 -10.52 1.02 -13.99
N ASP A 322 -10.90 1.45 -15.19
CA ASP A 322 -10.22 2.56 -15.87
C ASP A 322 -10.70 3.89 -15.28
N GLN A 323 -9.80 4.61 -14.63
CA GLN A 323 -10.07 5.88 -13.96
C GLN A 323 -9.86 7.10 -14.87
N TRP A 324 -9.27 6.94 -16.07
CA TRP A 324 -8.76 8.05 -16.87
C TRP A 324 -9.85 9.04 -17.27
N ALA A 325 -10.98 8.54 -17.77
CA ALA A 325 -12.13 9.36 -18.16
C ALA A 325 -12.66 10.21 -16.98
N SER A 326 -12.59 9.69 -15.76
CA SER A 326 -12.94 10.44 -14.56
C SER A 326 -11.89 11.51 -14.21
N PHE A 327 -10.59 11.21 -14.35
CA PHE A 327 -9.53 12.18 -14.07
C PHE A 327 -9.53 13.37 -15.02
N ILE A 328 -9.91 13.17 -16.28
CA ILE A 328 -10.05 14.25 -17.26
C ILE A 328 -11.43 14.93 -17.23
N GLY A 329 -12.33 14.47 -16.34
CA GLY A 329 -13.65 15.07 -16.12
C GLY A 329 -14.68 14.78 -17.21
N SER A 330 -14.47 13.75 -18.04
CA SER A 330 -15.44 13.34 -19.07
C SER A 330 -16.49 12.37 -18.55
N GLU A 331 -16.21 11.64 -17.46
CA GLU A 331 -17.11 10.64 -16.86
C GLU A 331 -17.09 10.74 -15.32
N PRO A 332 -18.11 10.22 -14.60
CA PRO A 332 -18.07 10.14 -13.15
C PRO A 332 -17.06 9.08 -12.67
N PRO A 333 -16.62 9.15 -11.39
CA PRO A 333 -15.76 8.13 -10.80
C PRO A 333 -16.34 6.71 -10.93
N PRO A 334 -15.61 5.77 -11.57
CA PRO A 334 -16.12 4.42 -11.84
C PRO A 334 -16.09 3.50 -10.62
N ARG A 335 -15.14 3.69 -9.70
CA ARG A 335 -14.97 2.83 -8.52
C ARG A 335 -15.86 3.29 -7.38
N THR A 336 -16.75 2.39 -6.93
CA THR A 336 -17.65 2.62 -5.79
C THR A 336 -17.36 1.70 -4.60
N HIS A 337 -16.51 0.69 -4.77
CA HIS A 337 -16.18 -0.30 -3.76
C HIS A 337 -14.77 -0.86 -3.96
N MET A 338 -14.22 -1.48 -2.92
CA MET A 338 -12.96 -2.21 -2.98
C MET A 338 -12.83 -3.22 -1.84
N VAL A 339 -11.90 -4.16 -1.99
CA VAL A 339 -11.44 -5.06 -0.93
C VAL A 339 -10.04 -4.62 -0.49
N TYR A 340 -9.85 -4.42 0.82
CA TYR A 340 -8.55 -4.12 1.41
C TYR A 340 -7.66 -5.35 1.39
N ASN A 341 -8.13 -6.46 1.97
CA ASN A 341 -7.52 -7.79 1.87
C ASN A 341 -8.53 -8.83 2.37
N ILE A 342 -8.32 -10.10 2.02
CA ILE A 342 -8.99 -11.26 2.63
C ILE A 342 -7.91 -12.31 2.84
N ASP A 343 -7.71 -12.78 4.06
CA ASP A 343 -6.70 -13.79 4.39
C ASP A 343 -7.24 -14.73 5.48
N ASN A 344 -7.05 -16.04 5.28
CA ASN A 344 -7.48 -17.11 6.18
C ASN A 344 -6.33 -18.05 6.55
N THR A 345 -5.09 -17.61 6.35
CA THR A 345 -3.90 -18.45 6.54
C THR A 345 -3.62 -18.77 8.03
N THR A 346 -4.04 -17.89 8.93
CA THR A 346 -3.79 -18.00 10.39
C THR A 346 -5.10 -17.78 11.13
N ASP A 347 -5.51 -16.52 11.25
CA ASP A 347 -6.84 -16.10 11.64
C ASP A 347 -7.54 -15.49 10.42
N PHE A 348 -8.85 -15.71 10.29
CA PHE A 348 -9.63 -15.05 9.26
C PHE A 348 -9.64 -13.54 9.49
N GLN A 349 -9.12 -12.80 8.51
CA GLN A 349 -9.11 -11.35 8.48
C GLN A 349 -9.63 -10.87 7.12
N ALA A 350 -10.50 -9.86 7.15
CA ALA A 350 -11.01 -9.26 5.94
C ALA A 350 -11.30 -7.77 6.12
N GLY A 351 -11.18 -7.02 5.03
CA GLY A 351 -11.58 -5.63 4.98
C GLY A 351 -12.22 -5.29 3.64
N VAL A 352 -13.37 -4.63 3.66
CA VAL A 352 -14.07 -4.18 2.45
C VAL A 352 -14.57 -2.75 2.64
N ARG A 353 -14.69 -2.02 1.53
CA ARG A 353 -15.32 -0.69 1.51
C ARG A 353 -16.31 -0.59 0.38
N LYS A 354 -17.48 0.01 0.68
CA LYS A 354 -18.49 0.42 -0.31
C LYS A 354 -18.94 1.84 0.00
N GLY A 355 -18.78 2.73 -0.97
CA GLY A 355 -18.99 4.17 -0.78
C GLY A 355 -18.15 4.71 0.38
N LYS A 356 -18.82 5.25 1.39
CA LYS A 356 -18.18 5.84 2.57
C LYS A 356 -17.91 4.85 3.70
N TYR A 357 -18.46 3.64 3.63
CA TYR A 357 -18.39 2.68 4.72
C TYR A 357 -17.28 1.66 4.50
N LYS A 358 -16.46 1.46 5.54
CA LYS A 358 -15.41 0.46 5.63
C LYS A 358 -15.78 -0.56 6.72
N LEU A 359 -15.86 -1.83 6.35
CA LEU A 359 -16.05 -2.94 7.27
C LEU A 359 -14.72 -3.68 7.45
N LEU A 360 -14.38 -3.98 8.69
CA LEU A 360 -13.25 -4.83 9.07
C LEU A 360 -13.76 -6.03 9.87
N VAL A 361 -13.18 -7.20 9.61
CA VAL A 361 -13.50 -8.46 10.27
C VAL A 361 -12.20 -9.12 10.73
N GLY A 362 -12.18 -9.61 11.97
CA GLY A 362 -11.05 -10.36 12.53
C GLY A 362 -9.91 -9.47 13.03
N PRO A 363 -8.67 -9.98 13.11
CA PRO A 363 -7.52 -9.19 13.53
C PRO A 363 -7.12 -8.21 12.43
N THR A 364 -7.23 -6.91 12.71
CA THR A 364 -6.93 -5.81 11.78
C THR A 364 -5.48 -5.31 11.84
N GLY A 365 -4.65 -5.98 12.64
CA GLY A 365 -3.33 -5.52 13.05
C GLY A 365 -3.39 -4.52 14.21
N LYS A 366 -2.34 -4.50 15.05
CA LYS A 366 -2.24 -3.50 16.12
C LYS A 366 -1.96 -2.13 15.51
N GLY A 367 -2.89 -1.19 15.68
CA GLY A 367 -2.74 0.17 15.18
C GLY A 367 -3.32 1.19 16.15
N ASP A 368 -2.53 2.23 16.40
CA ASP A 368 -2.90 3.39 17.22
C ASP A 368 -2.81 4.67 16.36
N TRP A 369 -3.23 5.79 16.92
CA TRP A 369 -3.02 7.12 16.34
C TRP A 369 -1.70 7.68 16.86
N THR A 370 -0.60 7.35 16.19
CA THR A 370 0.73 7.76 16.64
C THR A 370 1.10 9.15 16.08
N PRO A 371 1.10 10.21 16.91
CA PRO A 371 1.52 11.53 16.44
C PRO A 371 3.01 11.51 16.09
N PRO A 372 3.44 12.37 15.15
CA PRO A 372 4.84 12.47 14.78
C PRO A 372 5.72 12.81 16.00
N PRO A 373 6.90 12.18 16.15
CA PRO A 373 7.78 12.41 17.29
C PRO A 373 8.13 13.89 17.52
N GLU A 374 8.25 14.67 16.45
CA GLU A 374 8.52 16.11 16.47
C GLU A 374 7.44 16.96 17.14
N LEU A 375 6.21 16.44 17.30
CA LEU A 375 5.12 17.12 18.03
C LEU A 375 5.05 16.74 19.51
N ARG A 376 5.89 15.81 19.99
CA ARG A 376 5.93 15.42 21.42
C ARG A 376 6.68 16.51 22.20
N VAL A 377 5.94 17.50 22.71
CA VAL A 377 6.47 18.53 23.64
C VAL A 377 7.10 17.84 24.86
N SER A 378 8.23 18.37 25.36
CA SER A 378 8.94 17.84 26.51
C SER A 378 8.01 17.59 27.70
N SER A 379 8.25 16.48 28.40
CA SER A 379 7.40 15.74 29.34
C SER A 379 6.83 16.47 30.56
N ASP A 380 6.84 17.79 30.64
CA ASP A 380 6.30 18.54 31.79
C ASP A 380 4.80 18.86 31.67
N THR A 381 4.11 18.42 30.60
CA THR A 381 2.66 18.64 30.39
C THR A 381 1.86 17.39 30.02
N ALA A 382 2.44 16.20 30.25
CA ALA A 382 1.93 14.90 29.78
C ALA A 382 0.47 14.51 30.13
N PRO A 383 -0.27 15.07 31.11
CA PRO A 383 -1.65 14.60 31.33
C PRO A 383 -2.68 15.07 30.30
N LEU A 384 -2.38 16.04 29.41
CA LEU A 384 -3.38 16.62 28.50
C LEU A 384 -3.34 16.13 27.04
N LEU A 385 -2.34 15.33 26.66
CA LEU A 385 -2.10 14.92 25.27
C LEU A 385 -2.84 13.64 24.82
N SER A 386 -3.74 13.08 25.64
CA SER A 386 -4.29 11.74 25.40
C SER A 386 -5.62 11.67 24.64
N LYS A 387 -6.29 12.77 24.27
CA LYS A 387 -7.64 12.68 23.66
C LYS A 387 -8.05 13.74 22.64
N GLN A 388 -7.20 14.67 22.22
CA GLN A 388 -7.58 15.66 21.21
C GLN A 388 -6.56 15.75 20.07
N PRO A 389 -7.01 15.83 18.80
CA PRO A 389 -6.13 16.10 17.67
C PRO A 389 -5.50 17.49 17.81
N PHE A 390 -4.28 17.65 17.28
CA PHE A 390 -3.62 18.95 17.18
C PHE A 390 -4.50 19.94 16.42
N THR A 391 -4.64 21.15 16.95
CA THR A 391 -5.37 22.20 16.25
C THR A 391 -4.55 22.75 15.09
N LYS A 392 -5.21 23.38 14.12
CA LYS A 392 -4.56 24.13 13.04
C LYS A 392 -3.52 25.15 13.55
N ALA A 393 -3.74 25.69 14.75
CA ALA A 393 -2.85 26.62 15.43
C ALA A 393 -1.60 25.96 16.04
N ASP A 394 -1.64 24.66 16.34
CA ASP A 394 -0.47 23.91 16.79
C ASP A 394 0.46 23.58 15.61
N LEU A 395 -0.11 23.27 14.45
CA LEU A 395 0.64 23.00 13.21
C LEU A 395 1.27 24.28 12.62
N ALA A 396 0.59 25.43 12.70
CA ALA A 396 1.09 26.71 12.20
C ALA A 396 2.32 27.25 12.95
N ARG A 397 2.65 26.68 14.11
CA ARG A 397 3.82 27.07 14.93
C ARG A 397 5.07 26.22 14.64
N HIS A 398 4.99 25.25 13.73
CA HIS A 398 6.10 24.35 13.42
C HIS A 398 7.03 24.95 12.34
N PRO A 399 8.37 24.87 12.48
CA PRO A 399 9.32 25.50 11.56
C PRO A 399 9.38 24.93 10.12
N LEU A 400 8.63 23.85 9.83
CA LEU A 400 8.46 23.27 8.49
C LEU A 400 7.11 23.64 7.84
N TYR A 401 6.41 24.64 8.36
CA TYR A 401 5.05 24.95 7.94
C TYR A 401 4.99 25.69 6.59
N ASP A 402 4.26 25.13 5.61
CA ASP A 402 3.85 25.82 4.38
C ASP A 402 2.43 26.41 4.56
N PRO A 403 2.26 27.74 4.53
CA PRO A 403 0.98 28.41 4.74
C PRO A 403 -0.09 28.14 3.66
N VAL A 404 0.25 27.53 2.52
CA VAL A 404 -0.72 27.18 1.47
C VAL A 404 -1.59 25.97 1.85
N LEU A 405 -1.06 25.04 2.66
CA LEU A 405 -1.80 23.85 3.15
C LEU A 405 -2.93 24.18 4.15
N LEU A 406 -2.98 25.41 4.67
CA LEU A 406 -4.03 25.86 5.59
C LEU A 406 -5.39 26.03 4.88
N GLN A 407 -5.40 26.27 3.57
CA GLN A 407 -6.63 26.58 2.83
C GLN A 407 -7.45 25.33 2.46
N THR A 408 -6.87 24.14 2.52
CA THR A 408 -7.49 22.87 2.11
C THR A 408 -7.94 21.98 3.27
N LEU A 409 -7.49 22.28 4.49
CA LEU A 409 -7.97 21.62 5.70
C LEU A 409 -9.38 22.11 6.07
N PRO A 410 -10.34 21.23 6.36
CA PRO A 410 -11.66 21.60 6.87
C PRO A 410 -11.53 22.59 8.04
N THR A 411 -12.35 23.64 8.03
CA THR A 411 -12.44 24.56 9.17
C THR A 411 -13.04 23.80 10.35
N ASP A 412 -12.28 23.63 11.43
CA ASP A 412 -12.84 23.18 12.69
C ASP A 412 -13.96 24.11 13.14
N VAL A 413 -14.99 23.49 13.71
CA VAL A 413 -16.22 24.10 14.16
C VAL A 413 -15.93 24.88 15.45
N ASP A 414 -15.54 26.14 15.33
CA ASP A 414 -15.48 27.07 16.46
C ASP A 414 -16.88 27.26 17.05
N GLY A 415 -17.13 26.73 18.25
CA GLY A 415 -18.48 26.80 18.79
C GLY A 415 -18.70 26.34 20.22
N LEU A 416 -17.75 26.48 21.15
CA LEU A 416 -18.04 26.52 22.59
C LEU A 416 -17.02 27.43 23.29
N LYS A 417 -17.29 28.74 23.29
CA LYS A 417 -16.73 29.66 24.30
C LYS A 417 -17.81 29.99 25.30
N ASP A 418 -17.45 29.85 26.57
CA ASP A 418 -18.28 30.23 27.70
C ASP A 418 -18.66 31.71 27.63
N GLY A 419 -19.79 32.02 28.25
CA GLY A 419 -20.25 33.38 28.41
C GLY A 419 -19.53 34.06 29.56
N SER A 420 -18.88 35.18 29.26
CA SER A 420 -18.85 36.33 30.16
C SER A 420 -18.75 37.62 29.35
N ASN A 421 -19.52 38.60 29.82
CA ASN A 421 -19.84 39.88 29.19
C ASN A 421 -18.60 40.77 28.95
N GLU A 422 -18.62 41.59 27.89
CA GLU A 422 -18.86 43.04 28.01
C GLU A 422 -19.00 43.72 26.62
N LEU A 423 -19.81 44.78 26.59
CA LEU A 423 -20.33 45.49 25.42
C LEU A 423 -19.52 46.76 25.09
N SER A 424 -19.50 47.10 23.78
CA SER A 424 -19.56 48.45 23.16
C SER A 424 -18.24 49.21 22.83
N PRO A 425 -18.26 50.28 21.98
CA PRO A 425 -18.20 50.18 20.50
C PRO A 425 -17.31 51.26 19.79
N SER A 426 -17.37 51.30 18.45
CA SER A 426 -16.89 52.34 17.49
C SER A 426 -15.38 52.28 17.15
N GLU A 427 -14.90 52.51 15.91
CA GLU A 427 -15.28 53.49 14.90
C GLU A 427 -15.05 53.01 13.44
N ALA A 428 -15.63 53.76 12.51
CA ALA A 428 -15.65 53.55 11.07
C ALA A 428 -14.56 54.36 10.32
N GLY A 429 -14.21 53.91 9.11
CA GLY A 429 -13.51 54.66 8.06
C GLY A 429 -13.04 53.71 6.94
N SER A 430 -13.79 53.51 5.84
CA SER A 430 -13.68 54.25 4.55
C SER A 430 -12.23 54.27 4.00
N GLN A 431 -11.85 53.81 2.80
CA GLN A 431 -12.51 53.82 1.50
C GLN A 431 -11.71 52.98 0.45
N THR A 432 -12.43 52.52 -0.60
CA THR A 432 -12.00 52.28 -2.02
C THR A 432 -10.90 51.26 -2.32
N GLY A 433 -11.01 50.30 -3.25
CA GLY A 433 -12.01 49.96 -4.26
C GLY A 433 -11.30 49.27 -5.44
N LEU A 434 -11.82 48.15 -5.96
CA LEU A 434 -11.68 47.71 -7.36
C LEU A 434 -12.61 46.52 -7.63
N LYS A 435 -13.37 46.65 -8.71
CA LYS A 435 -14.43 45.76 -9.20
C LYS A 435 -13.83 44.57 -9.97
N SER A 436 -14.39 43.37 -9.82
CA SER A 436 -15.01 42.65 -10.95
C SER A 436 -15.94 41.54 -10.43
N SER A 437 -16.95 41.23 -11.24
CA SER A 437 -18.20 40.57 -10.90
C SER A 437 -18.18 39.06 -11.16
N SER A 438 -18.68 38.29 -10.19
CA SER A 438 -19.26 36.96 -10.43
C SER A 438 -20.51 36.81 -9.56
N GLN A 439 -21.67 36.67 -10.20
CA GLN A 439 -22.97 36.49 -9.54
C GLN A 439 -23.04 35.11 -8.89
N VAL A 440 -23.40 35.06 -7.61
CA VAL A 440 -23.70 33.82 -6.88
C VAL A 440 -25.18 33.85 -6.48
N PHE A 441 -25.94 32.85 -6.92
CA PHE A 441 -27.31 32.63 -6.48
C PHE A 441 -27.28 32.01 -5.07
N TYR A 442 -27.88 32.71 -4.11
CA TYR A 442 -28.05 32.27 -2.72
C TYR A 442 -29.46 31.71 -2.53
N VAL A 443 -29.55 30.42 -2.18
CA VAL A 443 -30.79 29.77 -1.72
C VAL A 443 -30.60 29.44 -0.24
N PRO A 444 -31.36 30.04 0.71
CA PRO A 444 -31.18 29.75 2.12
C PRO A 444 -31.83 28.41 2.48
N GLN A 445 -31.03 27.45 2.94
CA GLN A 445 -31.59 26.31 3.69
C GLN A 445 -31.68 26.61 5.19
N SER A 446 -32.90 26.37 5.66
CA SER A 446 -33.45 26.48 7.01
C SER A 446 -32.55 25.91 8.12
N LYS A 447 -32.37 26.72 9.18
CA LYS A 447 -31.90 26.31 10.50
C LYS A 447 -32.92 25.37 11.15
N THR A 448 -32.53 24.15 11.51
CA THR A 448 -32.70 23.51 12.84
C THR A 448 -32.57 21.98 12.76
N LYS A 449 -31.48 21.44 13.32
CA LYS A 449 -31.49 20.18 14.10
C LYS A 449 -30.29 20.22 15.04
N LYS A 450 -30.57 20.32 16.35
CA LYS A 450 -29.57 20.23 17.42
C LYS A 450 -28.86 18.88 17.34
N ARG A 451 -27.54 18.86 17.14
CA ARG A 451 -26.70 17.67 17.40
C ARG A 451 -26.69 17.42 18.91
N GLN A 452 -27.24 16.29 19.36
CA GLN A 452 -26.95 15.75 20.69
C GLN A 452 -25.51 15.23 20.67
N LEU A 453 -24.63 15.87 21.42
CA LEU A 453 -23.34 15.32 21.83
C LEU A 453 -23.63 14.16 22.79
N ILE A 454 -23.51 12.93 22.31
CA ILE A 454 -23.47 11.74 23.15
C ILE A 454 -22.02 11.58 23.62
N SER A 455 -21.76 11.78 24.91
CA SER A 455 -20.48 11.37 25.49
C SER A 455 -20.51 9.84 25.68
N ALA A 456 -19.88 9.12 24.75
CA ALA A 456 -19.64 7.70 24.93
C ALA A 456 -18.48 7.52 25.93
N LYS A 457 -18.80 7.11 27.15
CA LYS A 457 -17.82 6.49 28.05
C LYS A 457 -17.28 5.24 27.35
N SER A 458 -15.97 5.01 27.45
CA SER A 458 -15.33 3.74 27.12
C SER A 458 -15.86 2.64 28.05
N GLY A 459 -16.96 2.01 27.65
CA GLY A 459 -17.48 0.78 28.22
C GLY A 459 -17.61 -0.24 27.11
N SER A 460 -17.17 -1.47 27.36
CA SER A 460 -17.53 -2.62 26.53
C SER A 460 -19.05 -2.72 26.50
N LEU A 461 -19.67 -2.29 25.41
CA LEU A 461 -21.09 -2.48 25.16
C LEU A 461 -21.25 -3.86 24.52
N ASP A 462 -21.91 -4.76 25.26
CA ASP A 462 -22.39 -6.03 24.75
C ASP A 462 -23.31 -5.77 23.55
N VAL A 463 -22.96 -6.36 22.41
CA VAL A 463 -23.60 -6.09 21.10
C VAL A 463 -24.91 -6.86 20.95
N GLU A 464 -25.85 -6.82 21.90
CA GLU A 464 -27.17 -7.45 21.67
C GLU A 464 -27.93 -6.70 20.55
N GLY A 465 -27.81 -7.14 19.29
CA GLY A 465 -28.63 -6.55 18.22
C GLY A 465 -28.31 -6.81 16.76
N ILE A 466 -27.23 -7.49 16.37
CA ILE A 466 -26.99 -7.74 14.93
C ILE A 466 -27.82 -8.95 14.47
N ASN A 467 -28.83 -8.73 13.62
CA ASN A 467 -29.70 -9.79 13.09
C ASN A 467 -29.27 -10.21 11.68
N ILE A 468 -28.07 -10.79 11.58
CA ILE A 468 -27.40 -11.14 10.31
C ILE A 468 -28.07 -12.35 9.62
N SER A 469 -29.22 -12.83 10.12
CA SER A 469 -30.06 -13.85 9.47
C SER A 469 -30.62 -13.41 8.10
N ARG A 470 -30.48 -12.13 7.75
CA ARG A 470 -30.85 -11.55 6.44
C ARG A 470 -29.79 -11.73 5.35
N VAL A 471 -28.58 -12.15 5.71
CA VAL A 471 -27.54 -12.50 4.73
C VAL A 471 -27.98 -13.78 4.02
N ASP A 472 -28.16 -13.71 2.70
CA ASP A 472 -28.79 -14.78 1.89
C ASP A 472 -27.78 -15.88 1.56
N ILE A 473 -27.48 -16.68 2.58
CA ILE A 473 -26.47 -17.74 2.56
C ILE A 473 -26.85 -18.88 1.60
N ALA A 474 -28.15 -19.12 1.39
CA ALA A 474 -28.65 -20.24 0.58
C ALA A 474 -28.35 -20.07 -0.92
N LYS A 475 -28.13 -18.83 -1.39
CA LYS A 475 -27.66 -18.56 -2.76
C LYS A 475 -26.21 -18.97 -3.00
N ILE A 476 -25.41 -19.12 -1.93
CA ILE A 476 -23.95 -19.33 -2.01
C ILE A 476 -23.55 -20.79 -1.75
N SER A 477 -24.29 -21.53 -0.91
CA SER A 477 -23.99 -22.93 -0.58
C SER A 477 -24.16 -23.93 -1.74
N ASN A 478 -24.80 -23.53 -2.85
CA ASN A 478 -24.99 -24.34 -4.06
C ASN A 478 -23.85 -24.22 -5.08
N ILE A 479 -22.76 -23.53 -4.75
CA ILE A 479 -21.70 -23.21 -5.70
C ILE A 479 -20.71 -24.37 -5.82
N LYS A 480 -20.65 -24.94 -7.03
CA LYS A 480 -19.63 -25.93 -7.40
C LYS A 480 -18.30 -25.24 -7.64
N TYR A 481 -17.27 -25.67 -6.90
CA TYR A 481 -15.89 -25.23 -7.09
C TYR A 481 -15.44 -25.47 -8.54
N LYS A 482 -15.00 -24.41 -9.22
CA LYS A 482 -14.41 -24.50 -10.57
C LYS A 482 -12.95 -24.05 -10.53
N ASN A 483 -12.09 -24.71 -9.76
CA ASN A 483 -10.66 -24.62 -10.01
C ASN A 483 -10.26 -25.65 -11.07
N LYS A 484 -10.30 -25.22 -12.34
CA LYS A 484 -9.59 -25.88 -13.45
C LYS A 484 -8.19 -25.30 -13.69
N HIS A 485 -7.81 -24.23 -13.00
CA HIS A 485 -6.55 -23.52 -13.21
C HIS A 485 -5.55 -23.82 -12.09
N ASN A 486 -4.97 -25.03 -12.18
CA ASN A 486 -3.58 -25.33 -11.76
C ASN A 486 -3.13 -26.73 -12.23
N GLN A 487 -3.85 -27.36 -13.18
CA GLN A 487 -3.37 -28.57 -13.84
C GLN A 487 -2.46 -28.22 -15.03
N ARG A 488 -1.17 -28.01 -14.75
CA ARG A 488 0.03 -28.27 -15.61
C ARG A 488 1.22 -27.52 -14.96
N THR A 489 2.33 -28.14 -14.59
CA THR A 489 3.02 -29.33 -15.15
C THR A 489 3.50 -30.30 -14.05
N GLN A 490 2.75 -31.38 -13.83
CA GLN A 490 3.36 -32.67 -13.48
C GLN A 490 3.89 -33.26 -14.80
N GLY A 491 5.21 -33.26 -14.98
CA GLY A 491 5.86 -33.87 -16.13
C GLY A 491 7.38 -33.73 -16.01
N GLU A 492 8.04 -34.87 -15.75
CA GLU A 492 9.50 -35.09 -15.73
C GLU A 492 10.29 -34.56 -14.52
N TRP A 493 9.92 -35.02 -13.33
CA TRP A 493 10.93 -35.32 -12.30
C TRP A 493 11.20 -36.83 -12.35
N SER A 494 12.35 -37.24 -12.91
CA SER A 494 12.75 -38.65 -12.94
C SER A 494 13.14 -39.12 -11.54
N THR A 495 12.63 -40.29 -11.18
CA THR A 495 12.55 -40.89 -9.83
C THR A 495 13.87 -41.42 -9.24
N GLU A 496 15.04 -40.86 -9.56
CA GLU A 496 16.32 -41.39 -9.06
C GLU A 496 17.02 -40.58 -7.95
N ASP A 497 16.68 -39.31 -7.72
CA ASP A 497 17.40 -38.48 -6.74
C ASP A 497 16.73 -38.28 -5.36
N PHE A 498 15.49 -38.75 -5.16
CA PHE A 498 14.83 -38.73 -3.85
C PHE A 498 14.90 -40.09 -3.15
N LYS A 499 16.11 -40.57 -2.83
CA LYS A 499 16.28 -41.68 -1.87
C LYS A 499 16.13 -41.18 -0.44
N GLY A 500 14.88 -40.98 -0.04
CA GLY A 500 14.49 -40.62 1.33
C GLY A 500 12.99 -40.40 1.40
N GLY A 501 12.23 -41.47 1.64
CA GLY A 501 10.78 -41.51 1.49
C GLY A 501 10.04 -40.38 2.21
N ALA A 502 9.52 -39.43 1.44
CA ALA A 502 8.48 -38.48 1.86
C ALA A 502 7.55 -38.04 0.70
N ALA A 503 7.66 -38.63 -0.50
CA ALA A 503 6.92 -38.17 -1.68
C ALA A 503 5.51 -38.81 -1.86
N ASP A 504 5.20 -39.91 -1.16
CA ASP A 504 3.95 -40.66 -1.39
C ASP A 504 2.77 -40.28 -0.49
N LYS A 505 2.89 -39.22 0.34
CA LYS A 505 1.80 -38.77 1.23
C LYS A 505 1.16 -37.42 0.89
N ILE A 506 1.55 -36.76 -0.21
CA ILE A 506 1.09 -35.40 -0.57
C ILE A 506 0.27 -35.40 -1.88
N LYS A 507 -0.48 -36.48 -2.17
CA LYS A 507 -1.23 -36.60 -3.45
C LYS A 507 -2.76 -36.49 -3.34
N THR A 508 -3.34 -36.44 -2.15
CA THR A 508 -4.81 -36.41 -1.96
C THR A 508 -5.30 -35.41 -0.92
N THR A 509 -4.42 -34.60 -0.34
CA THR A 509 -4.76 -33.71 0.78
C THR A 509 -5.03 -32.27 0.35
N SER A 510 -4.48 -31.80 -0.78
CA SER A 510 -4.57 -30.39 -1.14
C SER A 510 -6.02 -29.98 -1.42
N ASP A 511 -6.72 -30.64 -2.34
CA ASP A 511 -8.07 -30.23 -2.77
C ASP A 511 -9.15 -30.34 -1.68
N GLU A 512 -9.03 -31.33 -0.78
CA GLU A 512 -9.93 -31.47 0.37
C GLU A 512 -9.61 -30.45 1.49
N ILE A 513 -8.33 -30.14 1.71
CA ILE A 513 -7.91 -29.08 2.64
C ILE A 513 -8.34 -27.69 2.11
N TRP A 514 -8.19 -27.41 0.81
CA TRP A 514 -8.54 -26.12 0.21
C TRP A 514 -10.04 -25.82 0.27
N ALA A 515 -10.87 -26.81 -0.04
CA ALA A 515 -12.31 -26.69 0.10
C ALA A 515 -12.69 -26.48 1.58
N SER A 516 -11.95 -27.09 2.51
CA SER A 516 -12.17 -26.91 3.95
C SER A 516 -11.81 -25.50 4.44
N ASP A 517 -10.78 -24.83 3.90
CA ASP A 517 -10.38 -23.48 4.33
C ASP A 517 -11.38 -22.42 3.89
N LEU A 518 -11.83 -22.46 2.62
CA LEU A 518 -12.89 -21.56 2.15
C LEU A 518 -14.22 -21.85 2.87
N GLN A 519 -14.57 -23.13 3.04
CA GLN A 519 -15.78 -23.51 3.75
C GLN A 519 -15.69 -23.09 5.23
N ALA A 520 -14.52 -23.17 5.86
CA ALA A 520 -14.28 -22.68 7.21
C ALA A 520 -14.35 -21.16 7.30
N ALA A 521 -13.83 -20.42 6.31
CA ALA A 521 -13.97 -18.96 6.24
C ALA A 521 -15.45 -18.55 6.07
N ILE A 522 -16.18 -19.25 5.20
CA ILE A 522 -17.62 -19.05 5.01
C ILE A 522 -18.38 -19.42 6.30
N GLN A 523 -18.05 -20.56 6.93
CA GLN A 523 -18.65 -20.98 8.20
C GLN A 523 -18.33 -20.03 9.35
N LEU A 524 -17.11 -19.49 9.38
CA LEU A 524 -16.72 -18.49 10.37
C LEU A 524 -17.53 -17.23 10.11
N LEU A 525 -17.57 -16.69 8.90
CA LEU A 525 -18.46 -15.56 8.57
C LEU A 525 -19.93 -15.86 8.87
N GLN A 526 -20.39 -17.11 8.73
CA GLN A 526 -21.72 -17.55 9.18
C GLN A 526 -21.85 -17.55 10.71
N GLN A 527 -20.81 -17.89 11.46
CA GLN A 527 -20.79 -17.78 12.93
C GLN A 527 -20.71 -16.32 13.37
N LEU A 528 -19.92 -15.48 12.67
CA LEU A 528 -19.81 -14.05 12.91
C LEU A 528 -21.12 -13.34 12.60
N ALA A 529 -21.83 -13.83 11.58
CA ALA A 529 -23.21 -13.46 11.32
C ALA A 529 -24.13 -13.75 12.53
N ASN A 530 -23.87 -14.81 13.27
CA ASN A 530 -24.81 -15.29 14.29
C ASN A 530 -24.37 -14.99 15.72
N THR A 531 -23.30 -14.22 15.96
CA THR A 531 -22.71 -14.03 17.30
C THR A 531 -22.24 -12.60 17.59
N ASN A 532 -22.21 -12.23 18.87
CA ASN A 532 -21.62 -10.98 19.38
C ASN A 532 -20.10 -11.08 19.64
N ASP A 533 -19.50 -12.24 19.36
CA ASP A 533 -18.25 -12.66 20.01
C ASP A 533 -17.01 -12.39 19.16
N THR A 534 -17.12 -11.56 18.12
CA THR A 534 -16.01 -11.28 17.19
C THR A 534 -15.93 -9.81 16.83
N LYS A 535 -14.69 -9.33 16.63
CA LYS A 535 -14.36 -7.97 16.23
C LYS A 535 -14.80 -7.71 14.78
N ILE A 536 -16.09 -7.48 14.58
CA ILE A 536 -16.59 -6.75 13.43
C ILE A 536 -16.51 -5.27 13.78
N GLN A 537 -16.01 -4.46 12.86
CA GLN A 537 -15.87 -3.01 13.04
C GLN A 537 -16.33 -2.29 11.79
N LEU A 538 -17.03 -1.17 11.94
CA LEU A 538 -17.59 -0.41 10.83
C LEU A 538 -17.25 1.07 11.02
N TYR A 539 -16.70 1.69 9.97
CA TYR A 539 -16.30 3.09 9.97
C TYR A 539 -16.89 3.82 8.78
N ASN A 540 -17.28 5.09 8.97
CA ASN A 540 -17.57 6.00 7.88
C ASN A 540 -16.29 6.78 7.55
N VAL A 541 -15.48 6.27 6.62
CA VAL A 541 -14.14 6.81 6.32
C VAL A 541 -14.14 8.12 5.52
N GLU A 542 -15.32 8.61 5.12
CA GLU A 542 -15.45 9.94 4.52
C GLU A 542 -15.58 11.03 5.60
N GLU A 543 -16.37 10.77 6.64
CA GLU A 543 -16.57 11.70 7.77
C GLU A 543 -15.58 11.48 8.92
N ASP A 544 -15.07 10.26 9.05
CA ASP A 544 -14.10 9.80 10.06
C ASP A 544 -12.99 8.97 9.38
N PRO A 545 -12.12 9.61 8.57
CA PRO A 545 -10.99 8.94 7.90
C PRO A 545 -9.94 8.39 8.89
N GLU A 546 -10.06 8.74 10.17
CA GLU A 546 -9.15 8.32 11.23
C GLU A 546 -9.67 7.07 11.96
N GLU A 547 -10.88 6.58 11.63
CA GLU A 547 -11.47 5.35 12.20
C GLU A 547 -11.64 5.41 13.73
N ARG A 548 -12.06 6.57 14.25
CA ARG A 548 -12.23 6.83 15.69
C ARG A 548 -13.53 6.29 16.25
N VAL A 549 -14.58 6.25 15.45
CA VAL A 549 -15.94 5.91 15.88
C VAL A 549 -16.38 4.63 15.20
N ASP A 550 -16.46 3.55 15.98
CA ASP A 550 -17.04 2.28 15.52
C ASP A 550 -18.58 2.39 15.47
N LEU A 551 -19.14 2.08 14.32
CA LEU A 551 -20.56 2.26 13.98
C LEU A 551 -21.34 0.95 13.87
N VAL A 552 -20.75 -0.21 14.21
CA VAL A 552 -21.40 -1.52 14.05
C VAL A 552 -22.77 -1.59 14.72
N SER A 553 -22.91 -1.05 15.93
CA SER A 553 -24.17 -1.06 16.68
C SER A 553 -25.21 -0.06 16.17
N VAL A 554 -24.82 0.88 15.30
CA VAL A 554 -25.67 1.96 14.78
C VAL A 554 -26.19 1.65 13.38
N HIS A 555 -25.36 1.04 12.53
CA HIS A 555 -25.66 0.78 11.13
C HIS A 555 -25.62 -0.71 10.79
N VAL A 556 -26.46 -1.49 11.50
CA VAL A 556 -26.55 -2.96 11.34
C VAL A 556 -26.91 -3.36 9.90
N ASP A 557 -27.76 -2.59 9.23
CA ASP A 557 -28.13 -2.79 7.82
C ASP A 557 -26.93 -2.67 6.87
N VAL A 558 -26.05 -1.70 7.12
CA VAL A 558 -24.80 -1.52 6.36
C VAL A 558 -23.81 -2.66 6.64
N VAL A 559 -23.72 -3.12 7.88
CA VAL A 559 -22.90 -4.29 8.24
C VAL A 559 -23.38 -5.53 7.47
N GLU A 560 -24.68 -5.79 7.47
CA GLU A 560 -25.28 -6.92 6.71
C GLU A 560 -24.97 -6.83 5.22
N GLU A 561 -25.10 -5.64 4.61
CA GLU A 561 -24.79 -5.41 3.20
C GLU A 561 -23.30 -5.68 2.88
N LEU A 562 -22.39 -5.17 3.70
CA LEU A 562 -20.95 -5.33 3.49
C LEU A 562 -20.47 -6.77 3.77
N LEU A 563 -21.08 -7.47 4.73
CA LEU A 563 -20.83 -8.89 4.93
C LEU A 563 -21.32 -9.73 3.75
N GLN A 564 -22.49 -9.40 3.18
CA GLN A 564 -22.99 -10.05 1.97
C GLN A 564 -22.02 -9.83 0.78
N TYR A 565 -21.54 -8.60 0.59
CA TYR A 565 -20.52 -8.29 -0.42
C TYR A 565 -19.22 -9.09 -0.19
N LEU A 566 -18.74 -9.17 1.06
CA LEU A 566 -17.55 -9.97 1.40
C LEU A 566 -17.76 -11.46 1.09
N LEU A 567 -18.94 -12.02 1.35
CA LEU A 567 -19.28 -13.41 1.02
C LEU A 567 -19.31 -13.67 -0.49
N GLU A 568 -19.73 -12.69 -1.29
CA GLU A 568 -19.65 -12.77 -2.76
C GLU A 568 -18.19 -12.79 -3.24
N GLU A 569 -17.34 -11.94 -2.66
CA GLU A 569 -15.91 -11.88 -2.99
C GLU A 569 -15.15 -13.15 -2.63
N LEU A 570 -15.53 -13.82 -1.53
CA LEU A 570 -14.94 -15.10 -1.13
C LEU A 570 -15.11 -16.22 -2.18
N GLN A 571 -16.06 -16.11 -3.11
CA GLN A 571 -16.18 -17.07 -4.21
C GLN A 571 -14.97 -17.05 -5.16
N ARG A 572 -14.21 -15.96 -5.13
CA ARG A 572 -13.02 -15.73 -5.97
C ARG A 572 -11.72 -15.95 -5.17
N TYR A 573 -11.83 -16.35 -3.91
CA TYR A 573 -10.69 -16.56 -3.02
C TYR A 573 -9.81 -17.71 -3.53
N VAL A 574 -8.52 -17.42 -3.65
CA VAL A 574 -7.47 -18.37 -3.94
C VAL A 574 -6.58 -18.44 -2.70
N PRO A 575 -6.45 -19.62 -2.06
CA PRO A 575 -5.57 -19.80 -0.90
C PRO A 575 -4.13 -19.32 -1.16
N ALA A 576 -3.46 -18.84 -0.11
CA ALA A 576 -2.10 -18.34 -0.26
C ALA A 576 -1.14 -19.51 -0.45
N ASP A 577 -0.19 -19.39 -1.39
CA ASP A 577 0.84 -20.43 -1.49
C ASP A 577 1.88 -20.22 -0.40
N ILE A 578 1.96 -21.16 0.54
CA ILE A 578 2.89 -21.15 1.67
C ILE A 578 3.90 -22.26 1.42
N PHE A 579 5.13 -21.87 1.09
CA PHE A 579 6.24 -22.78 0.92
C PHE A 579 7.34 -22.39 1.91
N PRO A 580 8.01 -23.35 2.57
CA PRO A 580 9.21 -23.03 3.33
C PRO A 580 10.32 -22.56 2.38
N GLU A 581 11.29 -21.81 2.93
CA GLU A 581 12.52 -21.56 2.19
C GLU A 581 13.28 -22.88 1.97
N VAL A 582 13.93 -23.02 0.81
CA VAL A 582 14.69 -24.22 0.44
C VAL A 582 16.19 -23.97 0.43
N PRO A 583 17.05 -24.95 0.83
CA PRO A 583 18.51 -24.79 0.84
C PRO A 583 19.11 -24.45 -0.53
N GLU A 584 18.49 -24.91 -1.60
CA GLU A 584 18.90 -24.71 -3.00
C GLU A 584 18.91 -23.21 -3.35
N ALA A 585 18.05 -22.41 -2.73
CA ALA A 585 18.00 -20.96 -2.89
C ALA A 585 19.17 -20.21 -2.24
N SER A 586 20.07 -20.90 -1.51
CA SER A 586 21.19 -20.26 -0.85
C SER A 586 22.10 -19.56 -1.87
N PRO A 587 22.42 -18.26 -1.67
CA PRO A 587 23.37 -17.56 -2.54
C PRO A 587 24.76 -18.20 -2.58
N ASP A 588 25.13 -19.02 -1.59
CA ASP A 588 26.37 -19.79 -1.61
C ASP A 588 26.44 -20.80 -2.77
N ASN A 589 25.29 -21.20 -3.31
CA ASN A 589 25.20 -22.02 -4.52
C ASN A 589 25.38 -21.20 -5.82
N PHE A 590 25.50 -19.87 -5.72
CA PHE A 590 25.48 -18.91 -6.82
C PHE A 590 26.53 -17.81 -6.64
N ASP A 591 27.76 -18.19 -6.26
CA ASP A 591 28.90 -17.28 -6.09
C ASP A 591 28.63 -16.06 -5.19
N GLY A 592 27.76 -16.26 -4.20
CA GLY A 592 27.39 -15.24 -3.23
C GLY A 592 26.39 -14.19 -3.76
N VAL A 593 25.56 -14.56 -4.74
CA VAL A 593 24.54 -13.69 -5.32
C VAL A 593 23.15 -14.33 -5.19
N TRP A 594 22.16 -13.56 -4.75
CA TRP A 594 20.75 -13.98 -4.82
C TRP A 594 20.33 -14.20 -6.28
N SER A 595 20.16 -15.46 -6.68
CA SER A 595 19.98 -15.87 -8.08
C SER A 595 18.80 -16.80 -8.29
N PRO A 596 18.13 -16.73 -9.46
CA PRO A 596 17.18 -17.75 -9.92
C PRO A 596 17.87 -19.05 -10.32
N GLY A 597 17.09 -20.13 -10.50
CA GLY A 597 17.52 -21.41 -11.06
C GLY A 597 17.52 -22.58 -10.08
N TRP A 598 16.68 -22.54 -9.06
CA TRP A 598 16.63 -23.52 -7.97
C TRP A 598 15.21 -24.00 -7.62
N CYS A 599 14.18 -23.39 -8.21
CA CYS A 599 12.89 -24.06 -8.41
C CYS A 599 12.87 -24.67 -9.82
#